data_AF-A0A2N5J8I2-F1
#
_entry.id   AF-A0A2N5J8I2-F1
#
_cell.length_a   1.000
_cell.length_b   1.000
_cell.length_c   1.000
_cell.angle_alpha   90.00
_cell.angle_beta   90.00
_cell.angle_gamma   90.00
#
_symmetry.space_group_name_H-M   'P 1'
#
loop_
_entity.id
_entity.type
_entity.pdbx_description
1 polymer ?
#
loop_
_entity_poly.entity_id
_entity_poly.type
_entity_poly.pdbx_seq_one_letter_code
_entity_poly.pdbx_strand_id
1 'polypeptide(L)'
;MVRMNLPERIPVGARIVVRCTIGIDERDGREKYRDIVGHVLEWDGRTLTMLRDESANGSRPAEVTTIRSQTIVRLKPIPERPKFTGRPMQ
;
A
#
# COMPACT_ATOMS: atom_id res chain seq x y z
N MET A 1 12.80 16.67 8.07
CA MET A 1 11.48 16.01 8.10
C MET A 1 10.77 16.32 6.79
N VAL A 2 10.77 15.39 5.83
CA VAL A 2 10.05 15.58 4.56
C VAL A 2 8.56 15.55 4.90
N ARG A 3 7.86 16.69 4.76
CA ARG A 3 6.40 16.72 4.81
C ARG A 3 5.88 16.02 3.56
N MET A 4 5.56 14.74 3.69
CA MET A 4 4.73 14.06 2.70
C MET A 4 3.33 14.68 2.75
N ASN A 5 2.90 15.33 1.66
CA ASN A 5 1.49 15.68 1.48
C ASN A 5 0.71 14.39 1.21
N LEU A 6 0.28 13.73 2.28
CA LEU A 6 -0.68 12.64 2.17
C LEU A 6 -2.06 13.21 1.82
N PRO A 7 -2.87 12.47 1.04
CA PRO A 7 -4.21 12.92 0.68
C PRO A 7 -5.09 13.03 1.93
N GLU A 8 -6.00 14.00 1.95
CA GLU A 8 -6.98 14.14 3.03
C GLU A 8 -7.94 12.94 3.08
N ARG A 9 -8.26 12.36 1.92
CA ARG A 9 -9.14 11.20 1.80
C ARG A 9 -8.54 10.15 0.88
N ILE A 10 -8.73 8.89 1.25
CA ILE A 10 -8.46 7.73 0.40
C ILE A 10 -9.76 6.92 0.33
N PRO A 11 -10.26 6.58 -0.87
CA PRO A 11 -11.51 5.83 -0.98
C PRO A 11 -11.41 4.45 -0.31
N VAL A 12 -12.43 4.10 0.49
CA VAL A 12 -12.59 2.73 1.03
C VAL A 12 -12.75 1.76 -0.13
N GLY A 13 -12.10 0.61 -0.04
CA GLY A 13 -12.04 -0.41 -1.09
C GLY A 13 -11.03 -0.13 -2.19
N ALA A 14 -10.38 1.04 -2.24
CA ALA A 14 -9.32 1.29 -3.21
C ALA A 14 -8.14 0.33 -2.95
N ARG A 15 -7.69 -0.35 -4.00
CA ARG A 15 -6.47 -1.16 -3.94
C ARG A 15 -5.25 -0.27 -4.14
N ILE A 16 -4.31 -0.29 -3.20
CA ILE A 16 -3.15 0.60 -3.21
C ILE A 16 -1.87 -0.15 -2.83
N VAL A 17 -0.73 0.41 -3.27
CA VAL A 17 0.59 0.11 -2.72
C VAL A 17 0.99 1.23 -1.77
N VAL A 18 1.34 0.85 -0.54
CA VAL A 18 1.88 1.75 0.48
C VAL A 18 3.32 1.38 0.73
N ARG A 19 4.24 2.32 0.49
CA ARG A 19 5.64 2.17 0.92
C ARG A 19 5.81 2.82 2.28
N CYS A 20 6.33 2.06 3.23
CA CYS A 20 6.65 2.54 4.58
C CYS A 20 8.16 2.50 4.82
N THR A 21 8.69 3.49 5.53
CA THR A 21 10.02 3.35 6.15
C THR A 21 9.93 2.43 7.36
N ILE A 22 10.92 1.56 7.52
CA ILE A 22 11.09 0.72 8.72
C ILE A 22 12.30 1.15 9.56
N GLY A 23 12.87 2.32 9.25
CA GLY A 23 14.05 2.87 9.92
C GLY A 23 15.36 2.58 9.20
N ILE A 24 16.45 3.03 9.81
CA ILE A 24 17.82 2.81 9.34
C ILE A 24 18.31 1.46 9.84
N ASP A 25 18.84 0.63 8.95
CA ASP A 25 19.50 -0.62 9.32
C ASP A 25 20.88 -0.31 9.92
N GLU A 26 21.12 -0.75 11.14
CA GLU A 26 22.36 -0.49 11.88
C GLU A 26 23.58 -1.16 11.23
N ARG A 27 23.40 -2.20 10.42
CA ARG A 27 24.49 -2.96 9.80
C ARG A 27 25.13 -2.24 8.62
N ASP A 28 24.32 -1.55 7.82
CA ASP A 28 24.77 -0.88 6.60
C ASP A 28 24.48 0.63 6.57
N GLY A 29 23.81 1.16 7.60
CA GLY A 29 23.46 2.57 7.74
C GLY A 29 22.41 3.06 6.75
N ARG A 30 21.71 2.16 6.04
CA ARG A 30 20.75 2.54 5.01
C ARG A 30 19.32 2.48 5.52
N GLU A 31 18.52 3.47 5.13
CA GLU A 31 17.08 3.43 5.35
C GLU A 31 16.47 2.25 4.60
N LYS A 32 15.67 1.45 5.32
CA LYS A 32 14.96 0.31 4.76
C LYS A 32 13.48 0.64 4.62
N TYR A 33 12.86 -0.02 3.66
CA TYR A 33 11.45 0.18 3.35
C TYR A 33 10.72 -1.15 3.27
N ARG A 34 9.41 -1.10 3.49
CA ARG A 34 8.49 -2.20 3.26
C ARG A 34 7.35 -1.71 2.39
N ASP A 35 7.02 -2.49 1.36
CA ASP A 35 5.84 -2.28 0.54
C ASP A 35 4.70 -3.17 1.04
N ILE A 36 3.51 -2.59 1.16
CA ILE A 36 2.28 -3.26 1.57
C ILE A 36 1.25 -3.02 0.47
N VAL A 37 0.65 -4.11 -0.02
CA VAL A 37 -0.39 -4.08 -1.05
C VAL A 37 -1.68 -4.57 -0.45
N GLY A 38 -2.79 -3.89 -0.74
CA GLY A 38 -4.10 -4.30 -0.27
C GLY A 38 -5.17 -3.24 -0.45
N HIS A 39 -6.30 -3.46 0.21
CA HIS A 39 -7.51 -2.67 0.06
C HIS A 39 -7.73 -1.77 1.28
N VAL A 40 -7.98 -0.49 1.04
CA VAL A 40 -8.23 0.50 2.10
C VAL A 40 -9.52 0.13 2.84
N LEU A 41 -9.45 0.05 4.17
CA LEU A 41 -10.62 -0.08 5.03
C LEU A 41 -11.00 1.27 5.63
N GLU A 42 -10.01 2.05 6.04
CA GLU A 42 -10.22 3.36 6.68
C GLU A 42 -8.97 4.26 6.53
N TRP A 43 -9.19 5.58 6.40
CA TRP A 43 -8.13 6.59 6.44
C TRP A 43 -8.65 7.86 7.15
N ASP A 44 -8.01 8.23 8.25
CA ASP A 44 -8.38 9.40 9.08
C ASP A 44 -7.40 10.58 8.94
N GLY A 45 -6.44 10.51 8.02
CA GLY A 45 -5.36 11.50 7.87
C GLY A 45 -4.11 11.21 8.72
N ARG A 46 -4.20 10.32 9.70
CA ARG A 46 -3.11 9.95 10.63
C ARG A 46 -2.76 8.47 10.55
N THR A 47 -3.74 7.64 10.26
CA THR A 47 -3.71 6.19 10.34
C THR A 47 -4.46 5.61 9.16
N LEU A 48 -3.79 4.71 8.44
CA LEU A 48 -4.36 3.93 7.36
C LEU A 48 -4.62 2.51 7.85
N THR A 49 -5.87 2.09 7.86
CA THR A 49 -6.27 0.70 8.07
C THR A 49 -6.57 0.08 6.72
N MET A 50 -5.97 -1.06 6.43
CA MET A 50 -6.16 -1.76 5.16
C MET A 50 -6.15 -3.27 5.34
N LEU A 51 -6.89 -3.99 4.49
CA LEU A 51 -6.77 -5.42 4.35
C LEU A 51 -5.59 -5.70 3.39
N ARG A 52 -4.45 -6.14 3.92
CA ARG A 52 -3.30 -6.57 3.14
C ARG A 52 -3.68 -7.81 2.33
N ASP A 53 -3.31 -7.81 1.05
CA ASP A 53 -3.47 -8.96 0.18
C ASP A 53 -2.64 -10.15 0.70
N GLU A 54 -3.09 -11.36 0.36
CA GLU A 54 -2.27 -12.55 0.55
C GLU A 54 -1.00 -12.48 -0.31
N SER A 55 0.08 -13.12 0.16
CA SER A 55 1.27 -13.27 -0.66
C SER A 55 0.96 -14.16 -1.86
N ALA A 56 1.49 -13.83 -3.04
CA ALA A 56 1.27 -14.60 -4.26
C ALA A 56 1.67 -16.08 -4.15
N ASN A 57 2.56 -16.41 -3.22
CA ASN A 57 3.01 -17.77 -2.94
C ASN A 57 2.30 -18.43 -1.72
N GLY A 58 1.26 -17.81 -1.18
CA GLY A 58 0.50 -18.31 -0.02
C GLY A 58 1.23 -18.28 1.33
N SER A 59 2.50 -17.83 1.37
CA SER A 59 3.28 -17.80 2.63
C SER A 59 2.75 -16.84 3.69
N ARG A 60 1.87 -15.91 3.30
CA ARG A 60 1.25 -14.94 4.21
C ARG A 60 -0.22 -14.79 3.83
N PRO A 61 -1.15 -15.06 4.77
CA PRO A 61 -2.56 -14.85 4.50
C PRO A 61 -2.88 -13.35 4.39
N ALA A 62 -4.06 -13.06 3.86
CA ALA A 62 -4.64 -11.72 3.95
C ALA A 62 -4.81 -11.32 5.43
N GLU A 63 -4.54 -10.06 5.74
CA GLU A 63 -4.46 -9.61 7.14
C GLU A 63 -4.83 -8.14 7.25
N VAL A 64 -5.64 -7.76 8.24
CA VAL A 64 -5.90 -6.36 8.55
C VAL A 64 -4.65 -5.76 9.17
N THR A 65 -4.16 -4.67 8.58
CA THR A 65 -2.96 -3.98 9.04
C THR A 65 -3.19 -2.49 9.17
N THR A 66 -2.46 -1.87 10.10
CA THR A 66 -2.58 -0.46 10.43
C THR A 66 -1.23 0.22 10.25
N ILE A 67 -1.21 1.31 9.50
CA ILE A 67 -0.02 2.04 9.10
C ILE A 67 -0.15 3.48 9.57
N ARG A 68 0.85 3.98 10.31
CA ARG A 68 0.91 5.38 10.72
C ARG A 68 1.37 6.25 9.56
N SER A 69 0.67 7.36 9.32
CA SER A 69 1.01 8.39 8.33
C SER A 69 2.49 8.78 8.33
N GLN A 70 3.09 8.89 9.51
CA GLN A 70 4.49 9.27 9.70
C GLN A 70 5.49 8.29 9.07
N THR A 71 5.12 7.02 8.90
CA THR A 71 5.99 6.02 8.27
C THR A 71 5.75 5.91 6.77
N ILE A 72 4.67 6.49 6.24
CA ILE A 72 4.32 6.42 4.83
C ILE A 72 5.24 7.33 4.02
N VAL A 73 5.98 6.74 3.10
CA VAL A 73 6.85 7.47 2.16
C VAL A 73 6.31 7.48 0.73
N ARG A 74 5.32 6.65 0.42
CA ARG A 74 4.66 6.70 -0.89
C ARG A 74 3.33 5.97 -0.86
N LEU A 75 2.34 6.54 -1.55
CA LEU A 75 1.07 5.90 -1.88
C LEU A 75 0.93 5.85 -3.40
N LYS A 76 0.52 4.70 -3.93
CA LYS A 76 0.18 4.54 -5.35
C LYS A 76 -1.12 3.74 -5.50
N PRO A 77 -2.12 4.25 -6.24
CA PRO A 77 -3.29 3.46 -6.57
C PRO A 77 -2.92 2.32 -7.51
N ILE A 78 -3.54 1.16 -7.30
CA ILE A 78 -3.52 0.05 -8.25
C ILE A 78 -4.88 0.04 -8.95
N PRO A 79 -4.97 0.47 -10.21
CA PRO A 79 -6.23 0.39 -10.95
C PRO A 79 -6.63 -1.06 -11.14
N GLU A 80 -7.94 -1.30 -11.24
CA GLU A 80 -8.45 -2.60 -11.67
C GLU A 80 -7.89 -2.95 -13.04
N ARG A 81 -7.58 -4.24 -13.24
CA ARG A 81 -7.12 -4.71 -14.54
C ARG A 81 -8.23 -4.42 -15.57
N PRO A 82 -7.97 -3.66 -16.64
CA PRO A 82 -8.93 -3.49 -17.71
C PRO A 82 -9.36 -4.87 -18.23
N LYS A 83 -10.68 -5.12 -18.33
CA LYS A 83 -11.17 -6.33 -18.97
C LYS A 83 -10.70 -6.30 -20.41
N PHE A 84 -9.90 -7.28 -20.82
CA PHE A 84 -9.48 -7.41 -22.21
C PHE A 84 -10.73 -7.74 -23.04
N THR A 85 -11.34 -6.73 -23.65
CA THR A 85 -12.38 -6.94 -24.68
C THR A 85 -11.66 -7.25 -25.99
N GLY A 86 -11.07 -8.44 -26.06
CA GLY A 86 -10.47 -8.92 -27.29
C GLY A 86 -11.49 -8.86 -28.41
N ARG A 87 -11.17 -8.17 -29.51
CA ARG A 87 -11.88 -8.39 -30.77
C ARG A 87 -11.74 -9.88 -31.11
N PRO A 88 -12.82 -10.58 -31.49
CA PRO A 88 -12.65 -11.90 -32.08
C PRO A 88 -11.71 -11.77 -33.28
N MET A 89 -10.68 -12.62 -33.36
CA MET A 89 -9.91 -12.78 -34.60
C MET A 89 -10.91 -13.27 -35.65
N GLN A 90 -11.15 -12.44 -36.66
CA GLN A 90 -11.84 -12.85 -37.89
C GLN A 90 -10.92 -13.70 -38.74
#